data_AF-A0A654U5S8-F1
#
_entry.id   AF-A0A654U5S8-F1
#
_cell.length_a   1.000
_cell.length_b   1.000
_cell.length_c   1.000
_cell.angle_alpha   90.00
_cell.angle_beta   90.00
_cell.angle_gamma   90.00
#
_symmetry.space_group_name_H-M   'P 1'
#
loop_
_entity.id
_entity.type
_entity.pdbx_description
1 polymer ?
#
loop_
_entity_poly.entity_id
_entity_poly.type
_entity_poly.pdbx_seq_one_letter_code
_entity_poly.pdbx_strand_id
1 'polypeptide(L)'
;MVSAAESDRVTFGRDFPVVANTDRRPEFGHDRSKVLVLSTYDNERASLLRCGEMLSAVLLDATMAGLATCTLTHITELHASRDLVAALIGQPATPQALVRVGLAPEMEEPPPATPRRPIDEVFHVRAKDHR
;
A
#
# COMPACT_ATOMS: atom_id res chain seq x y z
N MET A 1 -13.92 6.04 11.68
CA MET A 1 -12.67 6.66 12.18
C MET A 1 -12.77 6.60 13.69
N VAL A 2 -11.90 5.82 14.34
CA VAL A 2 -11.96 5.55 15.79
C VAL A 2 -11.52 6.81 16.53
N SER A 3 -12.27 7.21 17.56
CA SER A 3 -11.92 8.39 18.36
C SER A 3 -10.62 8.14 19.15
N ALA A 4 -9.86 9.19 19.47
CA ALA A 4 -8.66 9.08 20.29
C ALA A 4 -8.91 8.33 21.61
N ALA A 5 -10.07 8.56 22.24
CA ALA A 5 -10.48 7.89 23.47
C ALA A 5 -10.78 6.38 23.30
N GLU A 6 -11.00 5.93 22.07
CA GLU A 6 -11.31 4.55 21.72
C GLU A 6 -10.05 3.79 21.26
N SER A 7 -9.05 4.51 20.72
CA SER A 7 -7.69 3.99 20.45
C SER A 7 -6.93 3.61 21.72
N ASP A 8 -7.03 4.43 22.78
CA ASP A 8 -6.36 4.20 24.08
C ASP A 8 -6.83 2.92 24.81
N ARG A 9 -7.95 2.32 24.37
CA ARG A 9 -8.52 1.12 24.99
C ARG A 9 -8.12 -0.18 24.30
N VAL A 10 -7.39 -0.11 23.19
CA VAL A 10 -6.99 -1.28 22.40
C VAL A 10 -5.56 -1.66 22.74
N THR A 11 -5.39 -2.65 23.62
CA THR A 11 -4.08 -3.13 24.12
C THR A 11 -3.14 -3.66 23.03
N PHE A 12 -3.67 -4.00 21.85
CA PHE A 12 -2.90 -4.42 20.67
C PHE A 12 -3.44 -3.72 19.42
N GLY A 13 -3.05 -2.46 19.22
CA GLY A 13 -3.47 -1.63 18.08
C GLY A 13 -2.27 -1.08 17.31
N ARG A 14 -2.48 -0.74 16.03
CA ARG A 14 -1.51 0.07 15.27
C ARG A 14 -1.64 1.52 15.74
N ASP A 15 -0.54 2.15 16.13
CA ASP A 15 -0.49 3.58 16.39
C ASP A 15 -0.66 4.34 15.07
N PHE A 16 -1.88 4.79 14.81
CA PHE A 16 -2.14 5.73 13.75
C PHE A 16 -2.00 7.15 14.32
N PRO A 17 -1.17 8.02 13.73
CA PRO A 17 -1.12 9.40 14.16
C PRO A 17 -2.51 10.02 14.03
N VAL A 18 -3.04 10.52 15.15
CA VAL A 18 -4.32 11.23 15.19
C VAL A 18 -4.11 12.57 14.48
N VAL A 19 -4.49 12.63 13.20
CA VAL A 19 -4.51 13.89 12.45
C VAL A 19 -5.81 14.60 12.79
N ALA A 20 -5.74 15.65 13.60
CA ALA A 20 -6.89 16.44 14.06
C ALA A 20 -7.60 17.26 12.95
N ASN A 21 -7.38 16.95 11.67
CA ASN A 21 -7.89 17.75 10.58
C ASN A 21 -8.50 16.88 9.47
N THR A 22 -9.81 16.68 9.56
CA THR A 22 -10.63 15.93 8.61
C THR A 22 -10.73 16.61 7.23
N ASP A 23 -10.53 17.93 7.18
CA ASP A 23 -10.54 18.74 5.95
C ASP A 23 -9.14 19.22 5.61
N ARG A 24 -8.25 18.28 5.27
CA ARG A 24 -6.88 18.68 4.91
C ARG A 24 -6.84 19.56 3.66
N ARG A 25 -7.87 19.54 2.80
CA ARG A 25 -7.89 20.08 1.43
C ARG A 25 -9.32 20.22 0.84
N PRO A 26 -10.24 21.04 1.39
CA PRO A 26 -11.63 21.16 0.89
C PRO A 26 -11.72 21.71 -0.55
N GLU A 27 -10.65 22.36 -1.02
CA GLU A 27 -10.50 22.87 -2.39
C GLU A 27 -10.24 21.76 -3.43
N PHE A 28 -9.80 20.59 -3.00
CA PHE A 28 -9.60 19.43 -3.85
C PHE A 28 -10.80 18.50 -3.63
N GLY A 29 -11.73 18.46 -4.60
CA GLY A 29 -12.97 17.68 -4.51
C GLY A 29 -12.75 16.16 -4.37
N HIS A 30 -13.79 15.37 -4.69
CA HIS A 30 -13.72 13.92 -4.55
C HIS A 30 -12.53 13.29 -5.28
N ASP A 31 -11.93 12.27 -4.67
CA ASP A 31 -10.89 11.45 -5.29
C ASP A 31 -11.41 10.83 -6.60
N ARG A 32 -10.68 11.07 -7.70
CA ARG A 32 -10.97 10.53 -9.03
C ARG A 32 -9.93 9.50 -9.49
N SER A 33 -9.10 9.01 -8.58
CA SER A 33 -8.15 7.94 -8.89
C SER A 33 -8.85 6.69 -9.43
N LYS A 34 -8.19 6.00 -10.34
CA LYS A 34 -8.57 4.64 -10.74
C LYS A 34 -7.98 3.67 -9.72
N VAL A 35 -8.73 2.62 -9.41
CA VAL A 35 -8.29 1.58 -8.49
C VAL A 35 -7.90 0.35 -9.30
N LEU A 36 -6.65 -0.06 -9.18
CA LEU A 36 -6.14 -1.31 -9.70
C LEU A 36 -6.21 -2.36 -8.59
N VAL A 37 -6.55 -3.60 -8.94
CA VAL A 37 -6.53 -4.75 -8.02
C VAL A 37 -5.51 -5.75 -8.55
N LEU A 38 -4.46 -5.99 -7.76
CA LEU A 38 -3.48 -7.03 -8.04
C LEU A 38 -3.89 -8.30 -7.31
N SER A 39 -4.05 -9.37 -8.06
CA SER A 39 -4.57 -10.65 -7.58
C SER A 39 -3.67 -11.80 -7.99
N THR A 40 -3.78 -12.91 -7.25
CA THR A 40 -3.16 -14.20 -7.57
C THR A 40 -4.25 -15.26 -7.74
N TYR A 41 -3.95 -16.38 -8.41
CA TYR A 41 -4.91 -17.49 -8.53
C TYR A 41 -4.89 -18.46 -7.33
N ASP A 42 -3.91 -18.29 -6.45
CA ASP A 42 -3.69 -19.08 -5.24
C ASP A 42 -3.16 -18.18 -4.10
N ASN A 43 -2.84 -18.76 -2.95
CA ASN A 43 -2.21 -18.06 -1.81
C ASN A 43 -0.80 -18.59 -1.50
N GLU A 44 -0.12 -19.16 -2.50
CA GLU A 44 1.22 -19.71 -2.32
C GLU A 44 2.26 -18.60 -2.23
N ARG A 45 3.31 -18.85 -1.45
CA ARG A 45 4.39 -17.86 -1.23
C ARG A 45 5.04 -17.39 -2.54
N ALA A 46 5.20 -18.27 -3.52
CA ALA A 46 5.78 -17.92 -4.81
C ALA A 46 4.87 -16.98 -5.63
N SER A 47 3.55 -17.22 -5.61
CA SER A 47 2.58 -16.33 -6.26
C SER A 47 2.49 -14.97 -5.57
N LEU A 48 2.58 -14.95 -4.23
CA LEU A 48 2.65 -13.70 -3.47
C LEU A 48 3.91 -12.89 -3.81
N LEU A 49 5.07 -13.54 -3.92
CA LEU A 49 6.32 -12.87 -4.32
C LEU A 49 6.19 -12.25 -5.72
N ARG A 50 5.69 -13.00 -6.70
CA ARG A 50 5.43 -12.48 -8.05
C ARG A 50 4.42 -11.34 -8.06
N CYS A 51 3.41 -11.39 -7.19
CA CYS A 51 2.48 -10.29 -7.02
C CYS A 51 3.17 -9.03 -6.48
N GLY A 52 4.14 -9.18 -5.56
CA GLY A 52 4.99 -8.09 -5.09
C GLY A 52 5.91 -7.52 -6.19
N GLU A 53 6.46 -8.37 -7.05
CA GLU A 53 7.24 -7.93 -8.23
C GLU A 53 6.36 -7.12 -9.20
N MET A 54 5.14 -7.61 -9.47
CA MET A 54 4.16 -6.89 -10.29
C MET A 54 3.74 -5.56 -9.65
N LEU A 55 3.54 -5.54 -8.33
CA LEU A 55 3.26 -4.30 -7.59
C LEU A 55 4.40 -3.29 -7.78
N SER A 56 5.66 -3.73 -7.66
CA SER A 56 6.82 -2.87 -7.92
C SER A 56 6.80 -2.28 -9.33
N ALA A 57 6.59 -3.13 -10.35
CA ALA A 57 6.51 -2.70 -11.74
C ALA A 57 5.41 -1.66 -11.96
N VAL A 58 4.19 -1.92 -11.45
CA VAL A 58 3.06 -0.99 -11.55
C VAL A 58 3.36 0.37 -10.92
N LEU A 59 3.97 0.39 -9.72
CA LEU A 59 4.28 1.64 -9.03
C LEU A 59 5.37 2.44 -9.76
N LEU A 60 6.39 1.77 -10.29
CA LEU A 60 7.48 2.41 -11.03
C LEU A 60 6.99 2.93 -12.40
N ASP A 61 6.21 2.15 -13.13
CA ASP A 61 5.64 2.55 -14.42
C ASP A 61 4.69 3.75 -14.26
N ALA A 62 3.83 3.74 -13.24
CA ALA A 62 2.98 4.87 -12.92
C ALA A 62 3.82 6.13 -12.59
N THR A 63 4.90 5.96 -11.82
CA THR A 63 5.83 7.08 -11.50
C THR A 63 6.49 7.63 -12.76
N MET A 64 6.97 6.77 -13.66
CA MET A 64 7.55 7.20 -14.96
C MET A 64 6.53 7.92 -15.84
N ALA A 65 5.25 7.53 -15.76
CA ALA A 65 4.15 8.19 -16.45
C ALA A 65 3.66 9.49 -15.75
N GLY A 66 4.28 9.92 -14.65
CA GLY A 66 3.88 11.10 -13.90
C GLY A 66 2.58 10.92 -13.09
N LEU A 67 2.18 9.69 -12.81
CA LEU A 67 1.00 9.35 -12.03
C LEU A 67 1.35 9.16 -10.56
N ALA A 68 0.50 9.67 -9.68
CA ALA A 68 0.56 9.43 -8.25
C ALA A 68 -0.08 8.08 -7.92
N THR A 69 0.52 7.37 -6.95
CA THR A 69 0.04 6.05 -6.50
C THR A 69 -0.13 5.96 -4.99
N CYS A 70 -1.14 5.23 -4.53
CA CYS A 70 -1.32 4.88 -3.12
C CYS A 70 -1.75 3.41 -2.97
N THR A 71 -0.90 2.60 -2.35
CA THR A 71 -1.15 1.18 -2.10
C THR A 71 -2.01 0.97 -0.86
N LEU A 72 -3.01 0.09 -0.96
CA LEU A 72 -3.98 -0.23 0.09
C LEU A 72 -4.03 -1.75 0.29
N THR A 73 -3.47 -2.24 1.39
CA THR A 73 -3.46 -3.68 1.74
C THR A 73 -4.42 -4.02 2.87
N HIS A 74 -4.80 -3.07 3.71
CA HIS A 74 -5.71 -3.30 4.85
C HIS A 74 -7.08 -3.89 4.42
N ILE A 75 -7.48 -3.67 3.16
CA ILE A 75 -8.72 -4.20 2.58
C ILE A 75 -8.61 -5.71 2.33
N THR A 76 -7.41 -6.24 2.07
CA THR A 76 -7.16 -7.65 1.76
C THR A 76 -6.76 -8.48 2.98
N GLU A 77 -6.56 -7.85 4.14
CA GLU A 77 -6.12 -8.51 5.39
C GLU A 77 -7.23 -9.35 6.06
N LEU A 78 -8.50 -9.03 5.82
CA LEU A 78 -9.65 -9.79 6.33
C LEU A 78 -10.33 -10.60 5.22
N HIS A 79 -10.63 -11.87 5.49
CA HIS A 79 -11.28 -12.77 4.54
C HIS A 79 -12.56 -12.16 3.95
N ALA A 80 -13.47 -11.68 4.79
CA ALA A 80 -14.73 -11.09 4.33
C ALA A 80 -14.52 -9.87 3.42
N SER A 81 -13.58 -8.98 3.76
CA SER A 81 -13.28 -7.80 2.94
C SER A 81 -12.62 -8.19 1.61
N ARG A 82 -11.72 -9.17 1.63
CA ARG A 82 -11.07 -9.70 0.43
C ARG A 82 -12.07 -10.38 -0.52
N ASP A 83 -13.02 -11.14 0.02
CA ASP A 83 -14.05 -11.82 -0.76
C ASP A 83 -15.01 -10.81 -1.43
N LEU A 84 -15.33 -9.71 -0.74
CA LEU A 84 -16.07 -8.60 -1.35
C LEU A 84 -15.32 -7.98 -2.52
N VAL A 85 -14.01 -7.75 -2.41
CA VAL A 85 -13.19 -7.26 -3.53
C VAL A 85 -13.15 -8.28 -4.67
N ALA A 86 -13.01 -9.57 -4.37
CA ALA A 86 -13.02 -10.63 -5.37
C ALA A 86 -14.35 -10.66 -6.16
N ALA A 87 -15.47 -10.50 -5.46
CA ALA A 87 -16.79 -10.39 -6.08
C ALA A 87 -16.91 -9.15 -6.98
N LEU A 88 -16.38 -8.00 -6.54
CA LEU A 88 -16.41 -6.74 -7.30
C LEU A 88 -15.58 -6.80 -8.59
N ILE A 89 -14.45 -7.50 -8.61
CA ILE A 89 -13.64 -7.67 -9.82
C ILE A 89 -14.19 -8.75 -10.76
N GLY A 90 -15.14 -9.56 -10.31
CA GLY A 90 -15.83 -10.57 -11.13
C GLY A 90 -14.93 -11.69 -11.68
N GLN A 91 -13.77 -11.94 -11.05
CA GLN A 91 -12.83 -12.97 -11.48
C GLN A 91 -12.54 -13.98 -10.37
N PRO A 92 -12.30 -15.27 -10.71
CA PRO A 92 -11.89 -16.29 -9.76
C PRO A 92 -10.41 -16.10 -9.40
N ALA A 93 -10.11 -15.04 -8.66
CA ALA A 93 -8.78 -14.68 -8.21
C ALA A 93 -8.83 -14.20 -6.76
N THR A 94 -7.67 -14.24 -6.09
CA THR A 94 -7.49 -13.77 -4.73
C THR A 94 -6.82 -12.39 -4.74
N PRO A 95 -7.54 -11.30 -4.37
CA PRO A 95 -6.96 -9.97 -4.25
C PRO A 95 -5.85 -9.93 -3.20
N GLN A 96 -4.68 -9.40 -3.57
CA GLN A 96 -3.51 -9.26 -2.71
C GLN A 96 -3.25 -7.81 -2.33
N ALA A 97 -3.36 -6.88 -3.28
CA ALA A 97 -3.16 -5.45 -3.04
C ALA A 97 -4.06 -4.62 -3.96
N LEU A 98 -4.51 -3.47 -3.46
CA LEU A 98 -5.16 -2.44 -4.27
C LEU A 98 -4.20 -1.25 -4.44
N VAL A 99 -4.25 -0.60 -5.59
CA VAL A 99 -3.47 0.62 -5.87
C VAL A 99 -4.39 1.69 -6.43
N ARG A 100 -4.49 2.82 -5.74
CA ARG A 100 -5.08 4.04 -6.31
C ARG A 100 -4.05 4.68 -7.23
N VAL A 101 -4.45 5.01 -8.46
CA VAL A 101 -3.61 5.63 -9.48
C VAL A 101 -4.33 6.84 -10.07
N GLY A 102 -3.68 7.99 -10.10
CA GLY A 102 -4.27 9.21 -10.66
C GLY A 102 -3.30 10.37 -10.68
N LEU A 103 -3.82 11.58 -10.91
CA LEU A 103 -3.03 12.79 -10.82
C LEU A 103 -3.10 13.34 -9.41
N ALA A 104 -1.95 13.64 -8.83
CA ALA A 104 -1.88 14.45 -7.62
C ALA A 104 -1.95 15.93 -8.01
N PRO A 105 -2.60 16.78 -7.21
CA PRO A 105 -2.47 18.21 -7.38
C PRO A 105 -1.02 18.65 -7.20
N GLU A 106 -0.61 19.70 -7.91
CA GLU A 106 0.68 20.34 -7.66
C GLU A 106 0.77 20.77 -6.20
N MET A 107 1.91 20.46 -5.58
CA MET A 107 2.23 20.90 -4.23
C MET A 107 3.42 21.85 -4.33
N GLU A 108 3.33 22.99 -3.65
CA GLU A 108 4.43 23.96 -3.56
C GLU A 108 5.73 23.32 -3.04
N GLU A 109 5.61 22.37 -2.10
CA GLU A 109 6.73 21.59 -1.58
C GLU A 109 6.32 20.12 -1.37
N PRO A 110 7.07 19.15 -1.94
CA PRO A 110 6.80 17.74 -1.69
C PRO A 110 7.16 17.36 -0.25
N PRO A 111 6.41 16.44 0.39
CA PRO A 111 6.74 15.97 1.73
C PRO A 111 8.12 15.28 1.73
N PRO A 112 8.82 15.28 2.88
CA PRO A 112 10.10 14.60 2.98
C PRO A 112 9.95 13.11 2.67
N ALA A 113 10.98 12.53 2.05
CA ALA A 113 11.01 11.09 1.78
C ALA A 113 10.89 10.30 3.09
N THR A 114 10.07 9.24 3.06
CA THR A 114 9.97 8.34 4.22
C THR A 114 11.33 7.69 4.49
N PRO A 115 11.75 7.56 5.76
CA PRO A 115 13.06 7.02 6.10
C PRO A 115 13.21 5.56 5.63
N ARG A 116 14.44 5.12 5.40
CA ARG A 116 14.81 3.73 5.12
C ARG A 116 15.88 3.28 6.11
N ARG A 117 15.88 1.99 6.44
CA ARG A 117 16.94 1.40 7.25
C ARG A 117 18.28 1.50 6.50
N PRO A 118 19.39 1.81 7.19
CA PRO A 118 20.73 1.71 6.63
C PRO A 118 21.00 0.32 6.01
N ILE A 119 21.83 0.29 4.97
CA ILE A 119 22.08 -0.95 4.19
C ILE A 119 22.79 -2.03 5.01
N ASP A 120 23.68 -1.63 5.90
CA ASP A 120 24.44 -2.49 6.81
C ASP A 120 23.56 -3.16 7.88
N GLU A 121 22.36 -2.64 8.13
CA GLU A 121 21.38 -3.30 8.99
C GLU A 121 20.57 -4.42 8.30
N VAL A 122 20.63 -4.52 6.96
CA VAL A 122 19.82 -5.47 6.17
C VAL A 122 20.62 -6.33 5.20
N PHE A 123 21.90 -6.05 4.97
CA PHE A 123 22.76 -6.74 4.01
C PHE A 123 24.09 -7.16 4.64
N HIS A 124 24.44 -8.44 4.50
CA HIS A 124 25.71 -8.99 4.98
C HIS A 124 26.47 -9.69 3.86
N VAL A 125 27.74 -9.30 3.67
CA VAL A 125 28.66 -10.01 2.78
C VAL A 125 29.35 -11.11 3.57
N ARG A 126 29.24 -12.36 3.12
CA ARG A 126 30.02 -13.48 3.63
C ARG A 126 31.10 -13.83 2.62
N ALA A 127 32.36 -13.66 2.98
CA ALA A 127 33.47 -14.16 2.18
C ALA A 127 33.39 -15.70 2.13
N LYS A 128 33.67 -16.31 0.98
CA LYS A 128 33.86 -17.76 0.89
C LYS A 128 35.22 -18.10 1.50
N ASP A 129 35.23 -18.97 2.50
CA ASP A 129 36.47 -19.59 2.98
C ASP A 129 37.07 -20.43 1.84
N HIS A 130 38.29 -20.10 1.44
CA HIS A 130 39.06 -20.89 0.48
C HIS A 130 39.79 -21.99 1.27
N ARG A 131 39.14 -23.14 1.48
CA ARG A 131 39.82 -24.39 1.84
C ARG A 131 39.88 -25.32 0.64
#